data_AF-A0A7G9RBI6-F1
#
_entry.id   AF-A0A7G9RBI6-F1
#
_cell.length_a   1.000
_cell.length_b   1.000
_cell.length_c   1.000
_cell.angle_alpha   90.00
_cell.angle_beta   90.00
_cell.angle_gamma   90.00
#
_symmetry.space_group_name_H-M   'P 1'
#
loop_
_entity.id
_entity.type
_entity.pdbx_description
1 polymer ?
#
loop_
_entity_poly.entity_id
_entity_poly.type
_entity_poly.pdbx_seq_one_letter_code
_entity_poly.pdbx_strand_id
1 'polypeptide(L)'
;MTSLDTSTRPIRVAVVAADERVRTSLRHLLTAGGGTVVVESYAGGPRPATSSAVVGGDADVVVLDPGTATRESHREQLRALPDGLPAVVLGNDRGTAEVAGAAGASYLDKADVADQLLETVLRVAHRDHTRTTGRRDHADTGAIVLVTLALFAGPWTWWFSRIAQDHGVIGWHLPQGLALWTMPPLLVAALAVTGGRRAVTDLGRRITRVRVPGWTWAAALLAPVLVAVLAAAVTTALGRDVPVGEVLGLPGALIYLAYGTGLFLLTEEAGWRGAVLPRLQHRLQPWQAALVLGVIWALWHLPLLAVPDAGDQGLPVAPFLLLVVATSVLITGLVNAANGSVIVAALFHASFDASYSYLGVVGSEHTMIWAAAATTTLAATALVLRTRGRLFHGRTVAGHV
;
A
#
# COMPACT_ATOMS: atom_id res chain seq x y z
N MET A 1 35.59 -6.13 -8.09
CA MET A 1 34.85 -6.86 -7.04
C MET A 1 33.76 -5.96 -6.49
N THR A 2 32.61 -5.97 -7.14
CA THR A 2 31.38 -5.29 -6.71
C THR A 2 30.65 -6.24 -5.76
N SER A 3 30.42 -5.81 -4.53
CA SER A 3 29.70 -6.58 -3.51
C SER A 3 28.25 -6.76 -3.94
N LEU A 4 27.85 -7.99 -4.25
CA LEU A 4 26.47 -8.38 -4.45
C LEU A 4 25.72 -8.28 -3.12
N ASP A 5 24.61 -7.56 -3.18
CA ASP A 5 23.60 -7.35 -2.14
C ASP A 5 23.17 -8.68 -1.48
N THR A 6 23.37 -8.80 -0.16
CA THR A 6 23.14 -10.02 0.64
C THR A 6 21.65 -10.28 0.96
N SER A 7 20.72 -9.75 0.16
CA SER A 7 19.27 -9.85 0.38
C SER A 7 18.53 -10.72 -0.66
N THR A 8 19.20 -11.28 -1.66
CA THR A 8 18.50 -11.99 -2.75
C THR A 8 18.16 -13.42 -2.37
N ARG A 9 16.84 -13.74 -2.38
CA ARG A 9 16.36 -15.13 -2.40
C ARG A 9 17.12 -15.93 -3.48
N PRO A 10 17.50 -17.20 -3.23
CA PRO A 10 18.17 -18.00 -4.26
C PRO A 10 17.24 -18.24 -5.45
N ILE A 11 17.78 -18.18 -6.66
CA ILE A 11 17.02 -18.32 -7.92
C ILE A 11 16.62 -19.79 -8.09
N ARG A 12 15.33 -20.07 -8.29
CA ARG A 12 14.83 -21.43 -8.51
C ARG A 12 14.87 -21.79 -9.99
N VAL A 13 15.61 -22.82 -10.34
CA VAL A 13 15.80 -23.27 -11.72
C VAL A 13 15.20 -24.66 -11.89
N ALA A 14 14.28 -24.78 -12.85
CA ALA A 14 13.73 -26.06 -13.26
C ALA A 14 14.48 -26.59 -14.49
N VAL A 15 15.15 -27.73 -14.34
CA VAL A 15 15.84 -28.41 -15.43
C VAL A 15 14.92 -29.46 -16.03
N VAL A 16 14.59 -29.32 -17.31
CA VAL A 16 13.75 -30.25 -18.07
C VAL A 16 14.60 -30.87 -19.16
N ALA A 17 14.85 -32.17 -19.07
CA ALA A 17 15.56 -32.93 -20.11
C ALA A 17 15.04 -34.37 -20.12
N ALA A 18 15.09 -35.06 -21.26
CA ALA A 18 14.66 -36.46 -21.33
C ALA A 18 15.66 -37.42 -20.65
N ASP A 19 16.96 -37.19 -20.85
CA ASP A 19 18.06 -38.01 -20.33
C ASP A 19 18.43 -37.63 -18.88
N GLU A 20 18.45 -38.62 -17.98
CA GLU A 20 18.86 -38.46 -16.58
C GLU A 20 20.31 -37.99 -16.42
N ARG A 21 21.22 -38.42 -17.30
CA ARG A 21 22.63 -37.99 -17.29
C ARG A 21 22.75 -36.50 -17.59
N VAL A 22 21.94 -36.01 -18.51
CA VAL A 22 21.87 -34.58 -18.85
C VAL A 22 21.32 -33.79 -17.66
N ARG A 23 20.22 -34.24 -17.04
CA ARG A 23 19.67 -33.59 -15.83
C ARG A 23 20.70 -33.48 -14.72
N THR A 24 21.41 -34.56 -14.45
CA THR A 24 22.46 -34.63 -13.42
C THR A 24 23.61 -33.66 -13.74
N SER A 25 24.07 -33.63 -14.99
CA SER A 25 25.17 -32.75 -15.43
C SER A 25 24.79 -31.27 -15.32
N LEU A 26 23.60 -30.89 -15.80
CA LEU A 26 23.11 -29.52 -15.70
C LEU A 26 22.94 -29.07 -14.25
N ARG A 27 22.44 -29.96 -13.38
CA ARG A 27 22.34 -29.68 -11.94
C ARG A 27 23.72 -29.41 -11.32
N HIS A 28 24.74 -30.18 -11.68
CA HIS A 28 26.11 -29.94 -11.19
C HIS A 28 26.64 -28.60 -11.68
N LEU A 29 26.49 -28.26 -12.96
CA LEU A 29 26.95 -27.00 -13.53
C LEU A 29 26.27 -25.78 -12.87
N LEU A 30 24.97 -25.88 -12.61
CA LEU A 30 24.20 -24.80 -11.98
C LEU A 30 24.49 -24.63 -10.49
N THR A 31 24.88 -25.70 -9.79
CA THR A 31 25.19 -25.65 -8.35
C THR A 31 26.67 -25.42 -8.05
N ALA A 32 27.56 -25.56 -9.05
CA ALA A 32 29.00 -25.31 -8.93
C ALA A 32 29.34 -23.85 -8.53
N GLY A 33 28.46 -22.89 -8.81
CA GLY A 33 28.65 -21.46 -8.48
C GLY A 33 28.40 -21.05 -7.03
N GLY A 34 27.99 -21.98 -6.15
CA GLY A 34 27.79 -21.74 -4.72
C GLY A 34 26.53 -20.93 -4.37
N GLY A 35 25.55 -21.59 -3.74
CA GLY A 35 24.44 -20.97 -2.97
C GLY A 35 23.43 -20.08 -3.71
N THR A 36 23.71 -19.62 -4.93
CA THR A 36 22.91 -18.64 -5.68
C THR A 36 21.67 -19.23 -6.37
N VAL A 37 21.64 -20.56 -6.57
CA VAL A 37 20.60 -21.24 -7.36
C VAL A 37 20.13 -22.51 -6.64
N VAL A 38 18.81 -22.74 -6.63
CA VAL A 38 18.18 -24.01 -6.22
C VAL A 38 17.66 -24.72 -7.46
N VAL A 39 18.07 -25.97 -7.68
CA VAL A 39 17.75 -26.72 -8.91
C VAL A 39 16.78 -27.86 -8.61
N GLU A 40 15.67 -27.88 -9.34
CA GLU A 40 14.75 -29.02 -9.43
C GLU A 40 14.81 -29.63 -10.83
N SER A 41 14.68 -30.95 -10.93
CA SER A 41 14.85 -31.68 -12.19
C SER A 41 13.58 -32.44 -12.55
N TYR A 42 13.16 -32.32 -13.81
CA TYR A 42 11.92 -32.85 -14.34
C TYR A 42 12.20 -33.67 -15.61
N ALA A 43 11.49 -34.80 -15.76
CA ALA A 43 11.62 -35.63 -16.96
C ALA A 43 10.94 -34.96 -18.18
N GLY A 44 11.68 -34.79 -19.27
CA GLY A 44 11.16 -34.30 -20.55
C GLY A 44 10.66 -35.44 -21.44
N GLY A 45 9.51 -35.24 -22.12
CA GLY A 45 8.96 -36.20 -23.09
C GLY A 45 7.65 -35.73 -23.73
N PRO A 46 7.16 -36.38 -24.82
CA PRO A 46 6.05 -35.89 -25.65
C PRO A 46 4.64 -35.90 -25.01
N ARG A 47 4.47 -36.31 -23.74
CA ARG A 47 3.22 -36.17 -22.96
C ARG A 47 3.48 -36.55 -21.50
N PRO A 48 2.85 -35.90 -20.50
CA PRO A 48 3.02 -36.27 -19.11
C PRO A 48 2.18 -37.51 -18.80
N ALA A 49 2.84 -38.63 -18.49
CA ALA A 49 2.20 -39.69 -17.74
C ALA A 49 1.89 -39.14 -16.33
N THR A 50 0.60 -38.94 -16.03
CA THR A 50 0.03 -38.84 -14.67
C THR A 50 0.64 -37.78 -13.72
N SER A 51 -0.05 -36.64 -13.65
CA SER A 51 -0.21 -35.68 -12.52
C SER A 51 0.94 -35.34 -11.54
N SER A 52 2.22 -35.54 -11.88
CA SER A 52 3.34 -35.10 -11.02
C SER A 52 4.50 -34.40 -11.73
N ALA A 53 4.46 -34.26 -13.06
CA ALA A 53 5.55 -33.73 -13.89
C ALA A 53 5.23 -32.35 -14.49
N VAL A 54 4.62 -31.45 -13.71
CA VAL A 54 4.48 -30.05 -14.09
C VAL A 54 5.64 -29.31 -13.42
N VAL A 55 6.43 -28.56 -14.18
CA VAL A 55 7.42 -27.63 -13.62
C VAL A 55 6.73 -26.85 -12.49
N GLY A 56 7.22 -26.99 -11.26
CA GLY A 56 6.58 -26.43 -10.08
C GLY A 56 6.32 -24.94 -10.26
N GLY A 57 5.16 -24.46 -9.79
CA GLY A 57 4.71 -23.07 -9.96
C GLY A 57 5.60 -21.99 -9.31
N ASP A 58 6.71 -22.40 -8.68
CA ASP A 58 7.65 -21.52 -7.99
C ASP A 58 9.02 -21.43 -8.70
N ALA A 59 9.20 -21.98 -9.91
CA ALA A 59 10.43 -21.81 -10.68
C ALA A 59 10.58 -20.36 -11.17
N ASP A 60 11.79 -19.80 -11.10
CA ASP A 60 12.11 -18.47 -11.65
C ASP A 60 12.56 -18.57 -13.12
N VAL A 61 13.22 -19.67 -13.52
CA VAL A 61 13.68 -19.94 -14.89
C VAL A 61 13.62 -21.44 -15.20
N VAL A 62 13.33 -21.79 -16.46
CA VAL A 62 13.44 -23.17 -16.97
C VAL A 62 14.67 -23.32 -17.86
N VAL A 63 15.43 -24.38 -17.66
CA VAL A 63 16.44 -24.87 -18.61
C VAL A 63 15.88 -26.09 -19.30
N LEU A 64 15.65 -26.01 -20.61
CA LEU A 64 15.05 -27.07 -21.41
C LEU A 64 16.09 -27.66 -22.38
N ASP A 65 16.40 -28.95 -22.24
CA ASP A 65 17.04 -29.73 -23.30
C ASP A 65 15.99 -30.58 -24.01
N PRO A 66 15.57 -30.20 -25.23
CA PRO A 66 14.54 -30.91 -25.96
C PRO A 66 15.02 -32.23 -26.58
N GLY A 67 16.33 -32.54 -26.49
CA GLY A 67 16.93 -33.76 -27.02
C GLY A 67 17.06 -33.75 -28.55
N THR A 68 16.95 -34.93 -29.17
CA THR A 68 16.99 -35.12 -30.64
C THR A 68 15.60 -35.13 -31.25
N ALA A 69 14.63 -34.46 -30.62
CA ALA A 69 13.24 -34.49 -31.04
C ALA A 69 13.00 -33.63 -32.30
N THR A 70 11.85 -33.76 -32.93
CA THR A 70 11.51 -32.96 -34.12
C THR A 70 11.23 -31.51 -33.74
N ARG A 71 11.37 -30.58 -34.70
CA ARG A 71 11.03 -29.15 -34.48
C ARG A 71 9.61 -28.94 -33.96
N GLU A 72 8.66 -29.79 -34.35
CA GLU A 72 7.28 -29.75 -33.87
C GLU A 72 7.20 -30.15 -32.39
N SER A 73 7.89 -31.23 -32.00
CA SER A 73 7.98 -31.64 -30.59
C SER A 73 8.67 -30.57 -29.72
N HIS A 74 9.68 -29.87 -30.25
CA HIS A 74 10.33 -28.74 -29.54
C HIS A 74 9.32 -27.62 -29.24
N ARG A 75 8.44 -27.30 -30.20
CA ARG A 75 7.38 -26.28 -30.00
C ARG A 75 6.35 -26.73 -28.97
N GLU A 76 5.95 -28.00 -28.99
CA GLU A 76 5.01 -28.54 -28.00
C GLU A 76 5.58 -28.50 -26.59
N GLN A 77 6.85 -28.87 -26.41
CA GLN A 77 7.53 -28.81 -25.12
C GLN A 77 7.59 -27.36 -24.59
N LEU A 78 7.88 -26.38 -25.44
CA LEU A 78 7.87 -24.97 -25.06
C LEU A 78 6.47 -24.45 -24.72
N ARG A 79 5.45 -24.87 -25.47
CA ARG A 79 4.04 -24.52 -25.18
C ARG A 79 3.51 -25.16 -23.89
N ALA A 80 4.11 -26.26 -23.45
CA ALA A 80 3.75 -26.92 -22.21
C ALA A 80 4.36 -26.24 -20.97
N LEU A 81 5.29 -25.29 -21.15
CA LEU A 81 5.83 -24.50 -20.06
C LEU A 81 4.79 -23.49 -19.55
N PRO A 82 4.81 -23.13 -18.25
CA PRO A 82 3.94 -22.09 -17.71
C PRO A 82 4.08 -20.76 -18.46
N ASP A 83 2.95 -20.10 -18.73
CA ASP A 83 2.90 -18.83 -19.45
C ASP A 83 3.75 -17.76 -18.75
N GLY A 84 4.66 -17.15 -19.52
CA GLY A 84 5.54 -16.07 -19.04
C GLY A 84 6.74 -16.53 -18.22
N LEU A 85 6.95 -17.85 -18.06
CA LEU A 85 8.14 -18.38 -17.40
C LEU A 85 9.35 -18.27 -18.35
N PRO A 86 10.44 -17.59 -17.96
CA PRO A 86 11.63 -17.47 -18.80
C PRO A 86 12.27 -18.84 -19.05
N ALA A 87 12.66 -19.09 -20.29
CA ALA A 87 13.27 -20.35 -20.69
C ALA A 87 14.64 -20.14 -21.34
N VAL A 88 15.57 -21.05 -21.03
CA VAL A 88 16.85 -21.24 -21.70
C VAL A 88 16.79 -22.60 -22.40
N VAL A 89 16.80 -22.61 -23.73
CA VAL A 89 16.73 -23.82 -24.56
C VAL A 89 18.13 -24.22 -24.99
N LEU A 90 18.50 -25.47 -24.70
CA LEU A 90 19.77 -26.05 -25.11
C LEU A 90 19.63 -26.73 -26.47
N GLY A 91 20.60 -26.56 -27.37
CA GLY A 91 20.58 -27.24 -28.66
C GLY A 91 21.94 -27.23 -29.35
N ASN A 92 22.02 -27.86 -30.51
CA ASN A 92 23.25 -27.94 -31.31
C ASN A 92 23.01 -27.55 -32.78
N ASP A 93 21.81 -27.09 -33.12
CA ASP A 93 21.41 -26.77 -34.47
C ASP A 93 20.61 -25.45 -34.56
N ARG A 94 20.65 -24.83 -35.74
CA ARG A 94 19.93 -23.59 -36.04
C ARG A 94 18.42 -23.73 -35.93
N GLY A 95 17.86 -24.91 -36.18
CA GLY A 95 16.43 -25.16 -36.09
C GLY A 95 15.91 -25.06 -34.66
N THR A 96 16.67 -25.58 -33.69
CA THR A 96 16.36 -25.40 -32.26
C THR A 96 16.46 -23.94 -31.84
N ALA A 97 17.46 -23.20 -32.35
CA ALA A 97 17.60 -21.77 -32.10
C ALA A 97 16.41 -20.95 -32.66
N GLU A 98 15.96 -21.25 -33.88
CA GLU A 98 14.78 -20.62 -34.49
C GLU A 98 13.50 -20.88 -33.68
N VAL A 99 13.30 -22.12 -33.20
CA VAL A 99 12.14 -22.50 -32.39
C VAL A 99 12.16 -21.79 -31.04
N ALA A 100 13.32 -21.72 -30.38
CA ALA A 100 13.49 -20.99 -29.12
C ALA A 100 13.20 -19.48 -29.30
N GLY A 101 13.78 -18.87 -30.33
CA GLY A 101 13.58 -17.45 -30.64
C GLY A 101 12.12 -17.11 -30.96
N ALA A 102 11.43 -17.95 -31.73
CA ALA A 102 10.00 -17.77 -32.02
C ALA A 102 9.10 -17.86 -30.77
N ALA A 103 9.54 -18.57 -29.74
CA ALA A 103 8.87 -18.66 -28.44
C ALA A 103 9.32 -17.59 -27.44
N GLY A 104 10.25 -16.70 -27.82
CA GLY A 104 10.82 -15.70 -26.92
C GLY A 104 11.77 -16.28 -25.86
N ALA A 105 12.22 -17.52 -26.02
CA ALA A 105 13.17 -18.17 -25.14
C ALA A 105 14.62 -17.82 -25.53
N SER A 106 15.52 -17.83 -24.55
CA SER A 106 16.96 -17.70 -24.81
C SER A 106 17.52 -19.03 -25.30
N TYR A 107 18.42 -19.01 -26.27
CA TYR A 107 19.09 -20.20 -26.79
C TYR A 107 20.53 -20.27 -26.28
N LEU A 108 20.99 -21.46 -25.92
CA LEU A 108 22.38 -21.74 -25.56
C LEU A 108 22.86 -22.98 -26.32
N ASP A 109 23.98 -22.83 -27.05
CA ASP A 109 24.58 -23.96 -27.76
C ASP A 109 25.17 -24.95 -26.74
N LYS A 110 24.97 -26.26 -26.98
CA LYS A 110 25.48 -27.34 -26.13
C LYS A 110 27.01 -27.32 -26.00
N ALA A 111 27.73 -26.79 -27.00
CA ALA A 111 29.18 -26.61 -26.92
C ALA A 111 29.59 -25.60 -25.82
N ASP A 112 28.74 -24.61 -25.54
CA ASP A 112 29.04 -23.51 -24.61
C ASP A 112 28.44 -23.73 -23.21
N VAL A 113 27.67 -24.80 -23.00
CA VAL A 113 26.94 -25.08 -21.75
C VAL A 113 27.86 -25.14 -20.53
N ALA A 114 29.04 -25.74 -20.67
CA ALA A 114 29.98 -25.87 -19.55
C ALA A 114 30.41 -24.51 -18.98
N ASP A 115 30.57 -23.51 -19.86
CA ASP A 115 31.14 -22.21 -19.51
C ASP A 115 30.08 -21.13 -19.26
N GLN A 116 28.96 -21.17 -19.98
CA GLN A 116 28.00 -20.05 -20.05
C GLN A 116 26.62 -20.33 -19.44
N LEU A 117 26.33 -21.56 -19.02
CA LEU A 117 24.99 -21.93 -18.54
C LEU A 117 24.56 -21.09 -17.34
N LEU A 118 25.39 -21.01 -16.30
CA LEU A 118 25.05 -20.29 -15.07
C LEU A 118 24.85 -18.79 -15.35
N GLU A 119 25.76 -18.15 -16.08
CA GLU A 119 25.64 -16.73 -16.42
C GLU A 119 24.37 -16.45 -17.24
N THR A 120 24.06 -17.31 -18.21
CA THR A 120 22.86 -17.16 -19.05
C THR A 120 21.59 -17.29 -18.23
N VAL A 121 21.51 -18.28 -17.34
CA VAL A 121 20.37 -18.45 -16.42
C VAL A 121 20.21 -17.24 -15.50
N LEU A 122 21.31 -16.75 -14.91
CA LEU A 122 21.26 -15.57 -14.03
C LEU A 122 20.81 -14.30 -14.79
N ARG A 123 21.31 -14.09 -16.01
CA ARG A 123 20.89 -12.95 -16.86
C ARG A 123 19.41 -13.00 -17.22
N VAL A 124 18.92 -14.19 -17.58
CA VAL A 124 17.49 -14.40 -17.92
C VAL A 124 16.60 -14.22 -16.69
N ALA A 125 16.98 -14.81 -15.55
CA ALA A 125 16.28 -14.64 -14.28
C ALA A 125 16.19 -13.17 -13.87
N HIS A 126 17.31 -12.43 -13.98
CA HIS A 126 17.36 -11.04 -13.54
C HIS A 126 16.58 -10.10 -14.48
N ARG A 127 16.63 -10.32 -15.80
CA ARG A 127 15.83 -9.55 -16.76
C ARG A 127 14.33 -9.74 -16.56
N ASP A 128 13.90 -10.96 -16.28
CA ASP A 128 12.48 -11.20 -16.04
C ASP A 128 12.03 -10.71 -14.66
N HIS A 129 12.89 -10.87 -13.64
CA HIS A 129 12.63 -10.29 -12.32
C HIS A 129 12.47 -8.78 -12.38
N THR A 130 13.34 -8.07 -13.10
CA THR A 130 13.25 -6.60 -13.28
C THR A 130 12.03 -6.18 -14.11
N ARG A 131 11.64 -6.93 -15.15
CA ARG A 131 10.40 -6.68 -15.91
C ARG A 131 9.13 -6.93 -15.09
N THR A 132 9.08 -8.03 -14.37
CA THR A 132 7.90 -8.42 -13.58
C THR A 132 7.71 -7.53 -12.36
N THR A 133 8.80 -7.19 -11.66
CA THR A 133 8.78 -6.19 -10.57
C THR A 133 8.40 -4.82 -11.09
N GLY A 134 9.01 -4.33 -12.17
CA GLY A 134 8.65 -3.04 -12.77
C GLY A 134 7.18 -2.97 -13.21
N ARG A 135 6.64 -4.02 -13.85
CA ARG A 135 5.23 -4.05 -14.28
C ARG A 135 4.26 -4.10 -13.09
N ARG A 136 4.58 -4.84 -12.03
CA ARG A 136 3.79 -4.88 -10.79
C ARG A 136 3.81 -3.53 -10.08
N ASP A 137 5.00 -2.93 -9.95
CA ASP A 137 5.18 -1.62 -9.32
C ASP A 137 4.42 -0.52 -10.04
N HIS A 138 4.38 -0.51 -11.38
CA HIS A 138 3.61 0.46 -12.15
C HIS A 138 2.10 0.26 -12.01
N ALA A 139 1.62 -0.98 -12.03
CA ALA A 139 0.20 -1.29 -11.81
C ALA A 139 -0.25 -0.88 -10.40
N ASP A 140 0.59 -1.12 -9.39
CA ASP A 140 0.34 -0.73 -8.01
C ASP A 140 0.38 0.79 -7.82
N THR A 141 1.27 1.51 -8.51
CA THR A 141 1.28 2.99 -8.51
C THR A 141 -0.03 3.52 -9.11
N GLY A 142 -0.43 2.99 -10.27
CA GLY A 142 -1.67 3.39 -10.94
C GLY A 142 -2.90 3.15 -10.06
N ALA A 143 -2.92 2.06 -9.31
CA ALA A 143 -3.99 1.77 -8.36
C ALA A 143 -4.04 2.78 -7.20
N ILE A 144 -2.90 3.13 -6.60
CA ILE A 144 -2.82 4.16 -5.54
C ILE A 144 -3.35 5.50 -6.06
N VAL A 145 -2.91 5.91 -7.26
CA VAL A 145 -3.33 7.17 -7.87
C VAL A 145 -4.84 7.16 -8.14
N LEU A 146 -5.38 6.13 -8.78
CA LEU A 146 -6.80 6.09 -9.11
C LEU A 146 -7.70 6.11 -7.87
N VAL A 147 -7.36 5.33 -6.83
CA VAL A 147 -8.10 5.34 -5.57
C VAL A 147 -8.00 6.71 -4.91
N THR A 148 -6.82 7.33 -4.89
CA THR A 148 -6.64 8.68 -4.31
C THR A 148 -7.48 9.72 -5.06
N LEU A 149 -7.45 9.72 -6.40
CA LEU A 149 -8.24 10.63 -7.22
C LEU A 149 -9.75 10.44 -6.99
N ALA A 150 -10.21 9.20 -6.82
CA ALA A 150 -11.62 8.91 -6.50
C ALA A 150 -12.05 9.53 -5.15
N LEU A 151 -11.16 9.55 -4.16
CA LEU A 151 -11.40 10.17 -2.85
C LEU A 151 -11.41 11.70 -2.92
N PHE A 152 -10.70 12.31 -3.87
CA PHE A 152 -10.72 13.76 -4.12
C PHE A 152 -11.98 14.20 -4.88
N ALA A 153 -12.32 13.48 -5.95
CA ALA A 153 -13.28 13.95 -6.95
C ALA A 153 -14.64 14.37 -6.37
N GLY A 154 -15.21 13.55 -5.50
CA GLY A 154 -16.54 13.79 -4.94
C GLY A 154 -16.59 15.01 -3.99
N PRO A 155 -15.84 15.01 -2.87
CA PRO A 155 -15.80 16.13 -1.93
C PRO A 155 -15.41 17.45 -2.59
N TRP A 156 -14.40 17.43 -3.48
CA TRP A 156 -13.96 18.64 -4.19
C TRP A 156 -15.06 19.20 -5.09
N THR A 157 -15.80 18.35 -5.81
CA THR A 157 -16.93 18.80 -6.63
C THR A 157 -17.99 19.51 -5.77
N TRP A 158 -18.27 18.99 -4.58
CA TRP A 158 -19.22 19.60 -3.65
C TRP A 158 -18.72 20.93 -3.09
N TRP A 159 -17.51 20.96 -2.54
CA TRP A 159 -16.93 22.17 -1.98
C TRP A 159 -16.76 23.28 -3.03
N PHE A 160 -16.24 22.95 -4.21
CA PHE A 160 -16.09 23.92 -5.28
C PHE A 160 -17.43 24.44 -5.79
N SER A 161 -18.52 23.67 -5.75
CA SER A 161 -19.84 24.21 -6.10
C SER A 161 -20.27 25.33 -5.15
N ARG A 162 -20.00 25.22 -3.85
CA ARG A 162 -20.32 26.27 -2.87
C ARG A 162 -19.38 27.46 -3.00
N ILE A 163 -18.07 27.22 -3.19
CA ILE A 163 -17.08 28.28 -3.45
C ILE A 163 -17.41 29.04 -4.73
N ALA A 164 -17.83 28.35 -5.80
CA ALA A 164 -18.19 28.97 -7.07
C ALA A 164 -19.47 29.80 -6.96
N GLN A 165 -20.43 29.36 -6.15
CA GLN A 165 -21.64 30.13 -5.87
C GLN A 165 -21.33 31.42 -5.12
N ASP A 166 -20.46 31.35 -4.11
CA ASP A 166 -20.05 32.51 -3.31
C ASP A 166 -19.36 33.60 -4.15
N HIS A 167 -18.53 33.18 -5.10
CA HIS A 167 -17.89 34.08 -6.06
C HIS A 167 -18.80 34.50 -7.23
N GLY A 168 -20.08 34.13 -7.23
CA GLY A 168 -21.04 34.50 -8.28
C GLY A 168 -20.83 33.82 -9.64
N VAL A 169 -20.00 32.76 -9.70
CA VAL A 169 -19.74 32.01 -10.95
C VAL A 169 -20.95 31.17 -11.35
N ILE A 170 -21.68 30.63 -10.36
CA ILE A 170 -22.91 29.86 -10.55
C ILE A 170 -23.99 30.31 -9.56
N GLY A 171 -25.27 30.18 -9.95
CA GLY A 171 -26.40 30.57 -9.10
C GLY A 171 -26.89 29.48 -8.11
N TRP A 172 -26.23 28.33 -8.08
CA TRP A 172 -26.64 27.15 -7.31
C TRP A 172 -25.40 26.47 -6.70
N HIS A 173 -25.60 25.61 -5.70
CA HIS A 173 -24.54 24.77 -5.16
C HIS A 173 -25.09 23.40 -4.76
N LEU A 174 -24.20 22.44 -4.58
CA LEU A 174 -24.56 21.11 -4.10
C LEU A 174 -24.75 21.11 -2.57
N PRO A 175 -25.59 20.22 -2.00
CA PRO A 175 -25.80 20.15 -0.55
C PRO A 175 -24.52 19.70 0.16
N GLN A 176 -23.86 20.61 0.89
CA GLN A 176 -22.52 20.37 1.45
C GLN A 176 -22.44 19.18 2.41
N GLY A 177 -23.52 18.88 3.14
CA GLY A 177 -23.60 17.69 4.00
C GLY A 177 -23.46 16.34 3.26
N LEU A 178 -23.55 16.31 1.93
CA LEU A 178 -23.35 15.12 1.11
C LEU A 178 -21.92 14.98 0.59
N ALA A 179 -21.03 15.96 0.80
CA ALA A 179 -19.69 15.99 0.24
C ALA A 179 -18.91 14.69 0.54
N LEU A 180 -18.85 14.27 1.81
CA LEU A 180 -18.14 13.05 2.21
C LEU A 180 -18.85 11.77 1.76
N TRP A 181 -20.19 11.79 1.65
CA TRP A 181 -20.99 10.63 1.22
C TRP A 181 -20.82 10.29 -0.27
N THR A 182 -20.13 11.14 -1.03
CA THR A 182 -19.68 10.80 -2.38
C THR A 182 -18.49 9.83 -2.40
N MET A 183 -17.71 9.75 -1.31
CA MET A 183 -16.49 8.93 -1.26
C MET A 183 -16.77 7.42 -1.30
N PRO A 184 -17.72 6.84 -0.54
CA PRO A 184 -17.96 5.39 -0.53
C PRO A 184 -18.21 4.77 -1.93
N PRO A 185 -19.15 5.27 -2.77
CA PRO A 185 -19.37 4.67 -4.08
C PRO A 185 -18.17 4.83 -5.02
N LEU A 186 -17.48 5.97 -4.98
CA LEU A 186 -16.29 6.22 -5.79
C LEU A 186 -15.11 5.32 -5.37
N LEU A 187 -14.93 5.13 -4.07
CA LEU A 187 -13.93 4.23 -3.50
C LEU A 187 -14.20 2.78 -3.90
N VAL A 188 -15.44 2.30 -3.77
CA VAL A 188 -15.81 0.93 -4.17
C VAL A 188 -15.58 0.72 -5.66
N ALA A 189 -15.97 1.68 -6.50
CA ALA A 189 -15.73 1.63 -7.95
C ALA A 189 -14.23 1.58 -8.27
N ALA A 190 -13.42 2.46 -7.68
CA ALA A 190 -11.97 2.49 -7.90
C ALA A 190 -11.30 1.18 -7.42
N LEU A 191 -11.72 0.62 -6.30
CA LEU A 191 -11.22 -0.67 -5.81
C LEU A 191 -11.63 -1.84 -6.72
N ALA A 192 -12.87 -1.82 -7.23
CA ALA A 192 -13.34 -2.84 -8.18
C ALA A 192 -12.54 -2.80 -9.48
N VAL A 193 -12.20 -1.61 -9.99
CA VAL A 193 -11.38 -1.45 -11.20
C VAL A 193 -9.92 -1.87 -10.96
N THR A 194 -9.34 -1.51 -9.82
CA THR A 194 -7.90 -1.73 -9.56
C THR A 194 -7.56 -3.11 -9.02
N GLY A 195 -8.47 -3.75 -8.27
CA GLY A 195 -8.20 -5.03 -7.62
C GLY A 195 -9.41 -5.96 -7.52
N GLY A 196 -10.49 -5.65 -8.24
CA GLY A 196 -11.69 -6.48 -8.32
C GLY A 196 -12.37 -6.74 -6.98
N ARG A 197 -13.12 -7.84 -6.93
CA ARG A 197 -13.84 -8.27 -5.71
C ARG A 197 -12.92 -8.44 -4.51
N ARG A 198 -11.68 -8.90 -4.71
CA ARG A 198 -10.71 -9.12 -3.61
C ARG A 198 -10.40 -7.82 -2.87
N ALA A 199 -10.12 -6.74 -3.59
CA ALA A 199 -9.84 -5.44 -3.00
C ALA A 199 -11.03 -4.88 -2.21
N VAL A 200 -12.25 -5.00 -2.74
CA VAL A 200 -13.48 -4.59 -2.05
C VAL A 200 -13.73 -5.42 -0.79
N THR A 201 -13.54 -6.74 -0.86
CA THR A 201 -13.70 -7.61 0.31
C THR A 201 -12.65 -7.36 1.39
N ASP A 202 -11.41 -7.01 1.01
CA ASP A 202 -10.37 -6.64 1.97
C ASP A 202 -10.74 -5.37 2.74
N LEU A 203 -11.23 -4.34 2.04
CA LEU A 203 -11.73 -3.11 2.70
C LEU A 203 -12.87 -3.44 3.68
N GLY A 204 -13.87 -4.22 3.25
CA GLY A 204 -14.98 -4.61 4.11
C GLY A 204 -14.53 -5.36 5.38
N ARG A 205 -13.50 -6.22 5.27
CA ARG A 205 -12.89 -6.90 6.42
C ARG A 205 -12.17 -5.94 7.36
N ARG A 206 -11.53 -4.89 6.84
CA ARG A 206 -10.84 -3.86 7.66
C ARG A 206 -11.82 -2.94 8.39
N ILE A 207 -12.92 -2.57 7.73
CA ILE A 207 -14.03 -1.79 8.30
C ILE A 207 -14.68 -2.55 9.47
N THR A 208 -14.92 -3.85 9.30
CA THR A 208 -15.60 -4.70 10.31
C THR A 208 -14.66 -5.31 11.35
N ARG A 209 -13.37 -4.96 11.35
CA ARG A 209 -12.36 -5.51 12.27
C ARG A 209 -12.46 -4.87 13.65
N VAL A 210 -13.29 -5.45 14.51
CA VAL A 210 -13.47 -4.99 15.91
C VAL A 210 -12.57 -5.74 16.92
N ARG A 211 -12.08 -6.93 16.56
CA ARG A 211 -11.20 -7.73 17.43
C ARG A 211 -9.75 -7.24 17.31
N VAL A 212 -9.39 -6.31 18.19
CA VAL A 212 -8.09 -5.65 18.27
C VAL A 212 -7.65 -5.47 19.74
N PRO A 213 -6.36 -5.20 20.03
CA PRO A 213 -5.92 -5.01 21.40
C PRO A 213 -6.68 -3.89 22.11
N GLY A 214 -7.19 -4.14 23.33
CA GLY A 214 -8.08 -3.22 24.04
C GLY A 214 -7.53 -1.79 24.24
N TRP A 215 -6.23 -1.67 24.44
CA TRP A 215 -5.55 -0.37 24.58
C TRP A 215 -5.69 0.52 23.35
N THR A 216 -5.88 -0.05 22.15
CA THR A 216 -6.05 0.73 20.92
C THR A 216 -7.37 1.51 20.91
N TRP A 217 -8.42 0.99 21.54
CA TRP A 217 -9.68 1.71 21.72
C TRP A 217 -9.52 2.88 22.70
N ALA A 218 -8.85 2.64 23.82
CA ALA A 218 -8.55 3.70 24.79
C ALA A 218 -7.65 4.77 24.18
N ALA A 219 -6.63 4.38 23.42
CA ALA A 219 -5.76 5.31 22.72
C ALA A 219 -6.50 6.10 21.63
N ALA A 220 -7.41 5.46 20.88
CA ALA A 220 -8.25 6.14 19.89
C ALA A 220 -9.06 7.28 20.52
N LEU A 221 -9.67 7.03 21.68
CA LEU A 221 -10.52 7.99 22.36
C LEU A 221 -9.72 9.05 23.16
N LEU A 222 -8.66 8.65 23.85
CA LEU A 222 -8.00 9.52 24.84
C LEU A 222 -6.81 10.29 24.29
N ALA A 223 -6.11 9.78 23.28
CA ALA A 223 -4.95 10.48 22.72
C ALA A 223 -5.30 11.85 22.10
N PRO A 224 -6.33 11.99 21.23
CA PRO A 224 -6.67 13.30 20.68
C PRO A 224 -7.13 14.29 21.76
N VAL A 225 -7.92 13.82 22.73
CA VAL A 225 -8.37 14.63 23.89
C VAL A 225 -7.17 15.14 24.68
N LEU A 226 -6.20 14.27 24.98
CA LEU A 226 -4.98 14.65 25.70
C LEU A 226 -4.19 15.72 24.95
N VAL A 227 -4.02 15.56 23.63
CA VAL A 227 -3.31 16.55 22.80
C VAL A 227 -4.05 17.90 22.79
N ALA A 228 -5.38 17.88 22.67
CA ALA A 228 -6.19 19.09 22.69
C ALA A 228 -6.14 19.81 24.06
N VAL A 229 -6.19 19.05 25.17
CA VAL A 229 -6.01 19.59 26.53
C VAL A 229 -4.62 20.19 26.72
N LEU A 230 -3.57 19.55 26.21
CA LEU A 230 -2.21 20.10 26.25
C LEU A 230 -2.09 21.39 25.43
N ALA A 231 -2.74 21.47 24.28
CA ALA A 231 -2.79 22.70 23.47
C ALA A 231 -3.52 23.84 24.20
N ALA A 232 -4.64 23.54 24.86
CA ALA A 232 -5.36 24.48 25.72
C ALA A 232 -4.49 24.94 26.89
N ALA A 233 -3.81 24.01 27.58
CA ALA A 233 -2.91 24.35 28.70
C ALA A 233 -1.75 25.26 28.27
N VAL A 234 -1.13 25.00 27.11
CA VAL A 234 -0.12 25.90 26.53
C VAL A 234 -0.71 27.27 26.21
N THR A 235 -1.92 27.33 25.66
CA THR A 235 -2.61 28.59 25.33
C THR A 235 -2.89 29.41 26.59
N THR A 236 -3.43 28.79 27.64
CA THR A 236 -3.65 29.43 28.94
C THR A 236 -2.33 29.89 29.58
N ALA A 237 -1.26 29.10 29.49
CA ALA A 237 0.05 29.47 30.02
C ALA A 237 0.66 30.69 29.30
N LEU A 238 0.25 30.95 28.05
CA LEU A 238 0.60 32.15 27.29
C LEU A 238 -0.31 33.35 27.60
N GLY A 239 -1.19 33.24 28.60
CA GLY A 239 -2.10 34.30 29.03
C GLY A 239 -3.27 34.53 28.08
N ARG A 240 -3.66 33.52 27.29
CA ARG A 240 -4.80 33.58 26.37
C ARG A 240 -5.98 32.76 26.89
N ASP A 241 -7.18 33.23 26.57
CA ASP A 241 -8.40 32.53 26.92
C ASP A 241 -8.60 31.28 26.05
N VAL A 242 -9.27 30.28 26.62
CA VAL A 242 -9.66 29.04 25.93
C VAL A 242 -11.19 29.00 25.91
N PRO A 243 -11.83 29.16 24.74
CA PRO A 243 -13.28 29.27 24.61
C PRO A 243 -13.95 27.89 24.68
N VAL A 244 -13.83 27.21 25.83
CA VAL A 244 -14.34 25.86 26.04
C VAL A 244 -15.86 25.84 25.87
N GLY A 245 -16.34 25.05 24.93
CA GLY A 245 -17.76 24.83 24.67
C GLY A 245 -18.42 25.89 23.79
N GLU A 246 -17.69 26.92 23.34
CA GLU A 246 -18.26 27.99 22.50
C GLU A 246 -18.51 27.55 21.06
N VAL A 247 -17.55 26.82 20.45
CA VAL A 247 -17.71 26.26 19.10
C VAL A 247 -18.68 25.09 19.10
N LEU A 248 -18.54 24.19 20.09
CA LEU A 248 -19.43 23.05 20.25
C LEU A 248 -19.53 22.68 21.74
N GLY A 249 -20.72 22.79 22.32
CA GLY A 249 -20.95 22.39 23.72
C GLY A 249 -20.74 20.90 23.95
N LEU A 250 -20.51 20.49 25.21
CA LEU A 250 -20.22 19.09 25.57
C LEU A 250 -21.26 18.08 25.04
N PRO A 251 -22.60 18.31 25.16
CA PRO A 251 -23.58 17.41 24.56
C PRO A 251 -23.42 17.28 23.03
N GLY A 252 -23.14 18.40 22.35
CA GLY A 252 -22.89 18.43 20.91
C GLY A 252 -21.63 17.64 20.54
N ALA A 253 -20.54 17.77 21.32
CA ALA A 253 -19.31 17.04 21.11
C ALA A 253 -19.49 15.52 21.29
N LEU A 254 -20.30 15.08 22.27
CA LEU A 254 -20.60 13.66 22.46
C LEU A 254 -21.48 13.09 21.32
N ILE A 255 -22.45 13.87 20.83
CA ILE A 255 -23.25 13.52 19.66
C ILE A 255 -22.36 13.43 18.42
N TYR A 256 -21.47 14.41 18.23
CA TYR A 256 -20.51 14.43 17.13
C TYR A 256 -19.59 13.22 17.19
N LEU A 257 -19.04 12.87 18.36
CA LEU A 257 -18.20 11.68 18.53
C LEU A 257 -18.90 10.41 18.02
N ALA A 258 -20.16 10.21 18.41
CA ALA A 258 -20.94 9.03 18.01
C ALA A 258 -21.24 9.04 16.50
N TYR A 259 -21.76 10.15 15.97
CA TYR A 259 -22.09 10.30 14.56
C TYR A 259 -20.85 10.26 13.66
N GLY A 260 -19.82 11.03 14.01
CA GLY A 260 -18.55 11.15 13.32
C GLY A 260 -17.82 9.81 13.21
N THR A 261 -17.88 8.97 14.24
CA THR A 261 -17.28 7.63 14.18
C THR A 261 -17.89 6.81 13.03
N GLY A 262 -19.21 6.88 12.84
CA GLY A 262 -19.89 6.20 11.72
C GLY A 262 -19.60 6.84 10.38
N LEU A 263 -19.60 8.17 10.32
CA LEU A 263 -19.28 8.95 9.13
C LEU A 263 -17.88 8.60 8.60
N PHE A 264 -16.85 8.84 9.41
CA PHE A 264 -15.45 8.62 9.02
C PHE A 264 -15.11 7.15 8.75
N LEU A 265 -15.79 6.21 9.42
CA LEU A 265 -15.64 4.77 9.15
C LEU A 265 -16.00 4.40 7.71
N LEU A 266 -17.00 5.06 7.13
CA LEU A 266 -17.49 4.76 5.79
C LEU A 266 -16.90 5.68 4.72
N THR A 267 -16.45 6.88 5.09
CA THR A 267 -15.93 7.90 4.17
C THR A 267 -14.40 7.95 4.22
N GLU A 268 -13.83 8.86 4.99
CA GLU A 268 -12.42 9.21 4.99
C GLU A 268 -11.51 8.06 5.42
N GLU A 269 -11.76 7.45 6.57
CA GLU A 269 -10.85 6.42 7.09
C GLU A 269 -10.94 5.13 6.28
N ALA A 270 -12.11 4.81 5.70
CA ALA A 270 -12.22 3.72 4.72
C ALA A 270 -11.30 3.95 3.51
N GLY A 271 -11.27 5.17 2.98
CA GLY A 271 -10.40 5.54 1.87
C GLY A 271 -8.93 5.59 2.28
N TRP A 272 -8.60 6.47 3.23
CA TRP A 272 -7.22 6.77 3.60
C TRP A 272 -6.55 5.60 4.31
N ARG A 273 -7.14 5.06 5.37
CA ARG A 273 -6.52 4.04 6.23
C ARG A 273 -6.90 2.63 5.78
N GLY A 274 -8.08 2.47 5.19
CA GLY A 274 -8.56 1.19 4.67
C GLY A 274 -8.04 0.84 3.28
N ALA A 275 -7.78 1.82 2.41
CA ALA A 275 -7.40 1.56 1.02
C ALA A 275 -6.03 2.14 0.61
N VAL A 276 -5.75 3.41 0.87
CA VAL A 276 -4.50 4.06 0.40
C VAL A 276 -3.31 3.66 1.26
N LEU A 277 -3.43 3.75 2.59
CA LEU A 277 -2.36 3.48 3.54
C LEU A 277 -1.73 2.08 3.36
N PRO A 278 -2.49 0.97 3.27
CA PRO A 278 -1.88 -0.36 3.11
C PRO A 278 -1.02 -0.44 1.84
N ARG A 279 -1.48 0.17 0.74
CA ARG A 279 -0.75 0.21 -0.53
C ARG A 279 0.54 1.03 -0.45
N LEU A 280 0.53 2.15 0.28
CA LEU A 280 1.73 2.92 0.55
C LEU A 280 2.72 2.14 1.43
N GLN A 281 2.25 1.45 2.46
CA GLN A 281 3.08 0.65 3.37
C GLN A 281 3.68 -0.61 2.73
N HIS A 282 3.15 -1.05 1.58
CA HIS A 282 3.80 -2.10 0.77
C HIS A 282 5.09 -1.63 0.08
N ARG A 283 5.29 -0.30 -0.05
CA ARG A 283 6.37 0.28 -0.86
C ARG A 283 7.29 1.20 -0.08
N LEU A 284 6.78 1.79 1.00
CA LEU A 284 7.47 2.76 1.82
C LEU A 284 7.61 2.23 3.24
N GLN A 285 8.62 2.71 3.96
CA GLN A 285 8.68 2.48 5.40
C GLN A 285 7.44 3.08 6.07
N PRO A 286 6.94 2.50 7.18
CA PRO A 286 5.67 2.93 7.78
C PRO A 286 5.58 4.43 8.07
N TRP A 287 6.66 5.04 8.58
CA TRP A 287 6.72 6.48 8.81
C TRP A 287 6.68 7.31 7.52
N GLN A 288 7.30 6.84 6.43
CA GLN A 288 7.26 7.49 5.13
C GLN A 288 5.85 7.39 4.51
N ALA A 289 5.23 6.21 4.58
CA ALA A 289 3.85 6.01 4.13
C ALA A 289 2.87 6.94 4.89
N ALA A 290 3.08 7.08 6.21
CA ALA A 290 2.27 7.96 7.05
C ALA A 290 2.43 9.44 6.67
N LEU A 291 3.66 9.91 6.41
CA LEU A 291 3.92 11.29 5.98
C LEU A 291 3.35 11.56 4.58
N VAL A 292 3.57 10.66 3.63
CA VAL A 292 3.02 10.80 2.27
C VAL A 292 1.50 10.86 2.30
N LEU A 293 0.86 9.95 3.06
CA LEU A 293 -0.59 9.98 3.24
C LEU A 293 -1.05 11.26 3.94
N GLY A 294 -0.33 11.71 4.97
CA GLY A 294 -0.61 12.96 5.67
C GLY A 294 -0.58 14.17 4.75
N VAL A 295 0.41 14.26 3.86
CA VAL A 295 0.49 15.35 2.87
C VAL A 295 -0.66 15.28 1.88
N ILE A 296 -0.96 14.09 1.33
CA ILE A 296 -2.10 13.89 0.41
C ILE A 296 -3.40 14.32 1.09
N TRP A 297 -3.62 13.90 2.34
CA TRP A 297 -4.82 14.20 3.11
C TRP A 297 -4.89 15.70 3.48
N ALA A 298 -3.77 16.34 3.82
CA ALA A 298 -3.71 17.78 4.07
C ALA A 298 -4.06 18.60 2.82
N LEU A 299 -3.54 18.19 1.66
CA LEU A 299 -3.88 18.83 0.38
C LEU A 299 -5.35 18.62 -0.01
N TRP A 300 -5.91 17.46 0.31
CA TRP A 300 -7.33 17.18 0.07
C TRP A 300 -8.25 18.17 0.80
N HIS A 301 -7.89 18.65 1.98
CA HIS A 301 -8.67 19.62 2.75
C HIS A 301 -8.59 21.07 2.25
N LEU A 302 -7.66 21.42 1.36
CA LEU A 302 -7.43 22.83 1.00
C LEU A 302 -8.70 23.58 0.55
N PRO A 303 -9.61 23.01 -0.27
CA PRO A 303 -10.83 23.71 -0.63
C PRO A 303 -11.75 23.96 0.57
N LEU A 304 -11.78 23.06 1.56
CA LEU A 304 -12.65 23.17 2.74
C LEU A 304 -12.39 24.47 3.52
N LEU A 305 -11.13 24.90 3.61
CA LEU A 305 -10.73 26.16 4.27
C LEU A 305 -11.30 27.41 3.60
N ALA A 306 -11.79 27.28 2.36
CA ALA A 306 -12.40 28.35 1.57
C ALA A 306 -13.91 28.19 1.41
N VAL A 307 -14.53 27.12 1.92
CA VAL A 307 -15.99 26.94 1.83
C VAL A 307 -16.70 27.91 2.76
N PRO A 308 -17.56 28.81 2.25
CA PRO A 308 -18.34 29.71 3.08
C PRO A 308 -19.20 28.98 4.12
N ASP A 309 -19.21 29.52 5.33
CA ASP A 309 -19.97 29.04 6.50
C ASP A 309 -19.54 27.65 7.01
N ALA A 310 -18.43 27.11 6.49
CA ALA A 310 -17.82 25.91 7.05
C ALA A 310 -17.09 26.25 8.36
N GLY A 311 -17.09 25.31 9.32
CA GLY A 311 -16.39 25.51 10.60
C GLY A 311 -14.89 25.76 10.45
N ASP A 312 -14.29 25.27 9.37
CA ASP A 312 -12.86 25.40 9.06
C ASP A 312 -12.53 26.64 8.20
N GLN A 313 -13.54 27.43 7.83
CA GLN A 313 -13.35 28.59 6.96
C GLN A 313 -12.38 29.60 7.61
N GLY A 314 -11.35 29.99 6.88
CA GLY A 314 -10.41 31.02 7.32
C GLY A 314 -9.36 30.56 8.35
N LEU A 315 -9.32 29.27 8.70
CA LEU A 315 -8.24 28.74 9.54
C LEU A 315 -6.87 28.99 8.90
N PRO A 316 -5.82 29.29 9.69
CA PRO A 316 -4.49 29.52 9.14
C PRO A 316 -3.96 28.26 8.46
N VAL A 317 -3.66 28.36 7.17
CA VAL A 317 -3.30 27.22 6.31
C VAL A 317 -2.07 26.46 6.85
N ALA A 318 -1.00 27.17 7.24
CA ALA A 318 0.25 26.54 7.67
C ALA A 318 0.11 25.61 8.89
N PRO A 319 -0.43 26.05 10.05
CA PRO A 319 -0.61 25.17 11.19
C PRO A 319 -1.67 24.10 10.94
N PHE A 320 -2.69 24.39 10.13
CA PHE A 320 -3.69 23.39 9.73
C PHE A 320 -3.04 22.22 8.97
N LEU A 321 -2.25 22.50 7.93
CA LEU A 321 -1.56 21.45 7.16
C LEU A 321 -0.59 20.65 8.04
N LEU A 322 0.16 21.33 8.91
CA LEU A 322 1.07 20.67 9.85
C LEU A 322 0.32 19.74 10.81
N LEU A 323 -0.80 20.20 11.36
CA LEU A 323 -1.68 19.44 12.22
C LEU A 323 -2.20 18.19 11.50
N VAL A 324 -2.74 18.33 10.29
CA VAL A 324 -3.28 17.19 9.51
C VAL A 324 -2.20 16.15 9.22
N VAL A 325 -0.99 16.58 8.82
CA VAL A 325 0.14 15.67 8.57
C VAL A 325 0.54 14.92 9.85
N ALA A 326 0.72 15.64 10.96
CA ALA A 326 1.11 15.05 12.23
C ALA A 326 0.03 14.08 12.77
N THR A 327 -1.24 14.45 12.66
CA THR A 327 -2.38 13.60 13.01
C THR A 327 -2.40 12.32 12.17
N SER A 328 -2.10 12.41 10.88
CA SER A 328 -2.02 11.21 10.01
C SER A 328 -0.96 10.21 10.47
N VAL A 329 0.17 10.69 11.01
CA VAL A 329 1.22 9.83 11.58
C VAL A 329 0.72 9.12 12.84
N LEU A 330 0.01 9.83 13.73
CA LEU A 330 -0.59 9.25 14.93
C LEU A 330 -1.63 8.17 14.57
N ILE A 331 -2.56 8.48 13.67
CA ILE A 331 -3.58 7.53 13.19
C ILE A 331 -2.91 6.31 12.56
N THR A 332 -1.88 6.51 11.73
CA THR A 332 -1.16 5.39 11.08
C THR A 332 -0.54 4.44 12.11
N GLY A 333 0.12 4.96 13.14
CA GLY A 333 0.66 4.14 14.22
C GLY A 333 -0.42 3.36 14.97
N LEU A 334 -1.55 4.01 15.24
CA LEU A 334 -2.67 3.38 15.93
C LEU A 334 -3.35 2.29 15.07
N VAL A 335 -3.57 2.54 13.79
CA VAL A 335 -4.14 1.58 12.84
C VAL A 335 -3.23 0.37 12.67
N ASN A 336 -1.92 0.57 12.57
CA ASN A 336 -0.94 -0.51 12.53
C ASN A 336 -1.01 -1.37 13.80
N ALA A 337 -1.06 -0.74 14.98
CA ALA A 337 -1.21 -1.44 16.25
C ALA A 337 -2.56 -2.18 16.38
N ALA A 338 -3.60 -1.68 15.71
CA ALA A 338 -4.92 -2.28 15.62
C ALA A 338 -5.07 -3.27 14.44
N ASN A 339 -3.96 -3.78 13.88
CA ASN A 339 -3.95 -4.74 12.77
C ASN A 339 -4.76 -4.27 11.54
N GLY A 340 -4.70 -2.97 11.21
CA GLY A 340 -5.39 -2.39 10.07
C GLY A 340 -6.89 -2.17 10.27
N SER A 341 -7.37 -2.10 11.52
CA SER A 341 -8.76 -1.79 11.83
C SER A 341 -9.11 -0.34 11.50
N VAL A 342 -10.10 -0.14 10.63
CA VAL A 342 -10.56 1.20 10.21
C VAL A 342 -11.47 1.84 11.25
N ILE A 343 -12.25 1.05 11.99
CA ILE A 343 -13.12 1.58 13.05
C ILE A 343 -12.34 2.24 14.20
N VAL A 344 -11.13 1.75 14.49
CA VAL A 344 -10.22 2.40 15.44
C VAL A 344 -9.74 3.75 14.91
N ALA A 345 -9.44 3.85 13.61
CA ALA A 345 -9.09 5.12 12.96
C ALA A 345 -10.25 6.11 13.00
N ALA A 346 -11.46 5.65 12.69
CA ALA A 346 -12.67 6.46 12.66
C ALA A 346 -13.04 6.99 14.05
N LEU A 347 -12.88 6.18 15.09
CA LEU A 347 -13.06 6.63 16.47
C LEU A 347 -12.02 7.69 16.86
N PHE A 348 -10.75 7.50 16.48
CA PHE A 348 -9.72 8.50 16.72
C PHE A 348 -10.06 9.82 16.02
N HIS A 349 -10.44 9.77 14.74
CA HIS A 349 -10.80 10.94 13.95
C HIS A 349 -12.00 11.67 14.56
N ALA A 350 -13.08 10.95 14.87
CA ALA A 350 -14.26 11.54 15.51
C ALA A 350 -13.95 12.15 16.89
N SER A 351 -13.06 11.51 17.66
CA SER A 351 -12.61 12.03 18.95
C SER A 351 -11.72 13.27 18.82
N PHE A 352 -10.89 13.32 17.78
CA PHE A 352 -10.13 14.51 17.40
C PHE A 352 -11.06 15.69 17.12
N ASP A 353 -11.97 15.55 16.15
CA ASP A 353 -12.88 16.63 15.76
C ASP A 353 -13.78 17.10 16.92
N ALA A 354 -14.34 16.15 17.69
CA ALA A 354 -15.19 16.46 18.83
C ALA A 354 -14.42 17.23 19.92
N SER A 355 -13.21 16.80 20.26
CA SER A 355 -12.42 17.44 21.32
C SER A 355 -11.84 18.78 20.89
N TYR A 356 -11.43 18.92 19.62
CA TYR A 356 -10.90 20.15 19.06
C TYR A 356 -12.00 21.22 18.93
N SER A 357 -13.20 20.81 18.53
CA SER A 357 -14.38 21.70 18.53
C SER A 357 -14.79 22.08 19.96
N TYR A 358 -14.85 21.13 20.89
CA TYR A 358 -15.22 21.42 22.27
C TYR A 358 -14.23 22.36 22.97
N LEU A 359 -12.93 22.19 22.76
CA LEU A 359 -11.90 23.05 23.37
C LEU A 359 -11.65 24.34 22.59
N GLY A 360 -12.31 24.56 21.45
CA GLY A 360 -12.15 25.77 20.64
C GLY A 360 -10.82 25.85 19.88
N VAL A 361 -10.16 24.71 19.62
CA VAL A 361 -8.87 24.67 18.89
C VAL A 361 -9.02 25.22 17.47
N VAL A 362 -10.16 24.95 16.84
CA VAL A 362 -10.56 25.45 15.51
C VAL A 362 -11.44 26.70 15.60
N GLY A 363 -11.41 27.41 16.74
CA GLY A 363 -12.15 28.65 16.95
C GLY A 363 -11.46 29.88 16.35
N SER A 364 -12.15 31.02 16.40
CA SER A 364 -11.75 32.30 15.79
C SER A 364 -10.44 32.90 16.29
N GLU A 365 -9.99 32.55 17.50
CA GLU A 365 -8.77 33.07 18.10
C GLU A 365 -7.48 32.55 17.43
N HIS A 366 -7.54 31.49 16.60
CA HIS A 366 -6.46 30.91 15.77
C HIS A 366 -5.11 30.56 16.45
N THR A 367 -4.87 30.99 17.69
CA THR A 367 -3.64 30.76 18.45
C THR A 367 -3.56 29.33 18.96
N MET A 368 -4.72 28.75 19.29
CA MET A 368 -4.82 27.36 19.73
C MET A 368 -4.44 26.36 18.64
N ILE A 369 -4.73 26.63 17.36
CA ILE A 369 -4.35 25.72 16.27
C ILE A 369 -2.83 25.59 16.13
N TRP A 370 -2.08 26.65 16.44
CA TRP A 370 -0.61 26.60 16.46
C TRP A 370 -0.09 25.74 17.61
N ALA A 371 -0.65 25.92 18.81
CA ALA A 371 -0.30 25.10 19.96
C ALA A 371 -0.62 23.62 19.68
N ALA A 372 -1.78 23.33 19.10
CA ALA A 372 -2.20 21.98 18.73
C ALA A 372 -1.31 21.38 17.63
N ALA A 373 -0.97 22.14 16.59
CA ALA A 373 -0.06 21.68 15.55
C ALA A 373 1.33 21.33 16.13
N ALA A 374 1.86 22.15 17.02
CA ALA A 374 3.14 21.92 17.69
C ALA A 374 3.08 20.68 18.60
N THR A 375 2.10 20.57 19.49
CA THR A 375 1.97 19.42 20.42
C THR A 375 1.74 18.11 19.67
N THR A 376 0.90 18.13 18.63
CA THR A 376 0.66 16.95 17.76
C THR A 376 1.93 16.54 17.01
N THR A 377 2.68 17.51 16.48
CA THR A 377 3.96 17.25 15.79
C THR A 377 4.99 16.62 16.73
N LEU A 378 5.09 17.12 17.97
CA LEU A 378 5.97 16.55 18.98
C LEU A 378 5.55 15.11 19.34
N ALA A 379 4.23 14.87 19.52
CA ALA A 379 3.71 13.54 19.78
C ALA A 379 3.97 12.56 18.62
N ALA A 380 3.74 12.99 17.38
CA ALA A 380 4.02 12.21 16.18
C ALA A 380 5.51 11.89 16.04
N THR A 381 6.37 12.88 16.29
CA THR A 381 7.83 12.71 16.26
C THR A 381 8.28 11.71 17.34
N ALA A 382 7.80 11.87 18.57
CA ALA A 382 8.09 10.95 19.66
C ALA A 382 7.63 9.52 19.34
N LEU A 383 6.47 9.36 18.71
CA LEU A 383 5.97 8.06 18.26
C LEU A 383 6.87 7.43 17.18
N VAL A 384 7.27 8.20 16.17
CA VAL A 384 8.20 7.74 15.12
C VAL A 384 9.53 7.31 15.73
N LEU A 385 10.11 8.13 16.62
CA LEU A 385 11.39 7.83 17.28
C LEU A 385 11.29 6.59 18.17
N ARG A 386 10.26 6.49 19.03
CA ARG A 386 10.06 5.34 19.93
C ARG A 386 9.82 4.04 19.18
N THR A 387 9.16 4.10 18.02
CA THR A 387 8.93 2.92 17.18
C THR A 387 10.05 2.68 16.16
N ARG A 388 11.13 3.48 16.17
CA ARG A 388 12.23 3.44 15.19
C ARG A 388 11.71 3.47 13.75
N GLY A 389 10.71 4.30 13.49
CA GLY A 389 10.05 4.45 12.19
C GLY A 389 9.08 3.32 11.82
N ARG A 390 8.94 2.27 12.63
CA ARG A 390 8.05 1.13 12.31
C ARG A 390 6.58 1.44 12.55
N LEU A 391 6.25 2.42 13.39
CA LEU A 391 4.86 2.78 13.74
C LEU A 391 4.00 1.54 14.05
N PHE A 392 4.54 0.61 14.84
CA PHE A 392 3.94 -0.68 15.21
C PHE A 392 3.62 -1.65 14.04
N HIS A 393 3.99 -1.31 12.80
CA HIS A 393 3.82 -2.18 11.64
C HIS A 393 4.71 -3.42 11.75
N GLY A 394 4.15 -4.60 11.46
CA GLY A 394 4.87 -5.88 11.51
C GLY A 394 5.04 -6.48 12.91
N ARG A 395 4.45 -5.92 13.98
CA ARG A 395 4.32 -6.63 15.26
C ARG A 395 3.14 -7.58 15.16
N THR A 396 3.39 -8.84 14.79
CA THR A 396 2.55 -9.94 15.27
C THR A 396 2.53 -9.82 16.80
N VAL A 397 1.36 -9.54 17.37
CA VAL A 397 1.16 -9.61 18.81
C VAL A 397 1.51 -11.04 19.20
N ALA A 398 2.68 -11.23 19.80
CA ALA A 398 3.00 -12.46 20.50
C ALA A 398 1.90 -12.64 21.55
N GLY A 399 0.99 -13.59 21.28
CA GLY A 399 -0.10 -13.91 22.17
C GLY A 399 0.47 -14.15 23.56
N HIS A 400 -0.03 -13.41 24.54
CA HIS A 400 0.03 -13.88 25.91
C HIS A 400 -1.05 -14.95 25.99
N VAL A 401 -0.56 -16.20 26.07
CA VAL A 401 -1.30 -17.41 26.41
C VAL A 401 -1.91 -17.25 27.79
#